data_AF-A0A1F5AMU7-F1
#
_entry.id   AF-A0A1F5AMU7-F1
#
_cell.length_a   1.000
_cell.length_b   1.000
_cell.length_c   1.000
_cell.angle_alpha   90.00
_cell.angle_beta   90.00
_cell.angle_gamma   90.00
#
_symmetry.space_group_name_H-M   'P 1'
#
loop_
_entity.id
_entity.type
_entity.pdbx_description
1 polymer ?
#
loop_
_entity_poly.entity_id
_entity_poly.type
_entity_poly.pdbx_seq_one_letter_code
_entity_poly.pdbx_strand_id
1 'polypeptide(L)'
;MLSLDANLVIVFAVVWILVFVLSKLFFNPVRRVRDQREAGIKADRQARQQALDSYERSLAEIEASLKDAKAAAESARSLLEQEALKEKSKLLAEVSAECRRQVEQARADLELVTRELQGSLERDASNLAEQIEKKLLN
;
A
#
# COMPACT_ATOMS: atom_id res chain seq x y z
N MET A 1 -2.60 -7.33 99.09
CA MET A 1 -3.06 -5.93 99.04
C MET A 1 -2.52 -5.35 97.74
N LEU A 2 -3.36 -5.23 96.71
CA LEU A 2 -3.01 -4.42 95.55
C LEU A 2 -3.10 -2.96 95.99
N SER A 3 -1.98 -2.39 96.41
CA SER A 3 -1.85 -0.94 96.45
C SER A 3 -1.89 -0.51 94.98
N LEU A 4 -3.05 -0.03 94.55
CA LEU A 4 -3.16 0.66 93.27
C LEU A 4 -2.38 1.97 93.44
N ASP A 5 -1.06 1.87 93.26
CA ASP A 5 -0.16 2.99 93.50
C ASP A 5 -0.45 4.06 92.45
N ALA A 6 -0.71 5.28 92.91
CA ALA A 6 -0.88 6.44 92.05
C ALA A 6 0.26 6.57 91.01
N ASN A 7 1.44 6.06 91.34
CA ASN A 7 2.57 5.94 90.42
C ASN A 7 2.27 5.10 89.17
N LEU A 8 1.56 3.98 89.31
CA LEU A 8 1.19 3.12 88.19
C LEU A 8 0.21 3.82 87.25
N VAL A 9 -0.73 4.59 87.81
CA VAL A 9 -1.65 5.45 87.04
C VAL A 9 -0.90 6.58 86.32
N ILE A 10 0.07 7.20 86.99
CA ILE A 10 0.91 8.26 86.39
C ILE A 10 1.76 7.70 85.25
N VAL A 11 2.44 6.57 85.44
CA VAL A 11 3.23 5.91 84.40
C VAL A 11 2.34 5.51 83.22
N PHE A 12 1.14 4.99 83.47
CA PHE A 12 0.19 4.65 82.41
C PHE A 12 -0.23 5.89 81.61
N ALA A 13 -0.52 7.01 82.28
CA ALA A 13 -0.84 8.27 81.63
C ALA A 13 0.33 8.80 80.77
N VAL A 14 1.56 8.73 81.27
CA VAL A 14 2.77 9.15 80.53
C VAL A 14 2.98 8.27 79.29
N VAL A 15 2.83 6.95 79.41
CA VAL A 15 2.93 6.03 78.25
C VAL A 15 1.84 6.33 77.23
N TRP A 16 0.62 6.60 77.66
CA TRP A 16 -0.47 6.95 76.76
C TRP A 16 -0.24 8.26 76.01
N ILE A 17 0.26 9.29 76.71
CA ILE A 17 0.67 10.56 76.10
C ILE A 17 1.80 10.34 75.11
N LEU A 18 2.81 9.54 75.46
CA LEU A 18 3.92 9.22 74.57
C LEU A 18 3.45 8.50 73.31
N VAL A 19 2.55 7.50 73.44
CA VAL A 19 1.95 6.79 72.30
C VAL A 19 1.18 7.75 71.41
N PHE A 20 0.41 8.67 71.98
CA PHE A 20 -0.33 9.69 71.22
C PHE A 20 0.62 10.62 70.44
N VAL A 21 1.68 11.11 71.10
CA VAL A 21 2.69 11.98 70.49
C VAL A 21 3.45 11.25 69.39
N LEU A 22 3.96 10.04 69.63
CA LEU A 22 4.65 9.23 68.62
C LEU A 22 3.73 8.87 67.44
N SER A 23 2.46 8.56 67.71
CA SER A 23 1.46 8.24 66.69
C SER A 23 1.30 9.38 65.70
N LYS A 24 1.12 10.61 66.20
CA LYS A 24 0.98 11.80 65.34
C LYS A 24 2.30 12.26 64.71
N LEU A 25 3.39 12.31 65.48
CA LEU A 25 4.63 12.93 65.05
C LEU A 25 5.51 12.00 64.20
N PHE A 26 5.43 10.68 64.40
CA PHE A 26 6.33 9.72 63.76
C PHE A 26 5.60 8.68 62.91
N PHE A 27 4.63 7.95 63.47
CA PHE A 27 4.00 6.84 62.75
C PHE A 27 3.15 7.29 61.55
N ASN A 28 2.37 8.37 61.69
CA ASN A 28 1.58 8.93 60.60
C ASN A 28 2.42 9.45 59.42
N PRO A 29 3.45 10.30 59.63
CA PRO A 29 4.28 10.78 58.52
C PRO A 29 5.07 9.64 57.86
N VAL A 30 5.59 8.67 58.64
CA VAL A 30 6.31 7.51 58.07
C VAL A 30 5.38 6.66 57.20
N ARG A 31 4.15 6.39 57.65
CA ARG A 31 3.13 5.69 56.84
C ARG A 31 2.84 6.45 55.55
N ARG A 32 2.61 7.76 55.64
CA ARG A 32 2.32 8.60 54.47
C ARG A 32 3.43 8.55 53.42
N VAL A 33 4.70 8.63 53.82
CA VAL A 33 5.84 8.56 52.89
C VAL A 33 5.94 7.18 52.24
N ARG A 34 5.74 6.10 53.01
CA ARG A 34 5.74 4.75 52.47
C ARG A 34 4.60 4.55 51.46
N ASP A 35 3.40 4.95 51.82
CA ASP A 35 2.21 4.80 50.97
C ASP A 35 2.35 5.66 49.70
N GLN A 36 2.95 6.86 49.79
CA GLN A 36 3.28 7.69 48.62
C GLN A 36 4.28 7.01 47.69
N ARG A 37 5.33 6.37 48.23
CA ARG A 37 6.32 5.63 47.43
C ARG A 37 5.69 4.41 46.76
N GLU A 38 4.89 3.64 47.50
CA GLU A 38 4.17 2.49 46.94
C GLU A 38 3.20 2.91 45.84
N ALA A 39 2.44 4.01 46.06
CA ALA A 39 1.55 4.58 45.06
C ALA A 39 2.31 5.05 43.81
N GLY A 40 3.45 5.74 43.98
CA GLY A 40 4.31 6.18 42.88
C GLY A 40 4.84 5.00 42.06
N ILE A 41 5.41 3.99 42.71
CA ILE A 41 5.91 2.79 42.03
C ILE A 41 4.78 2.05 41.29
N LYS A 42 3.58 1.97 41.88
CA LYS A 42 2.43 1.36 41.24
C LYS A 42 1.97 2.16 40.01
N ALA A 43 1.92 3.48 40.13
CA ALA A 43 1.59 4.38 39.02
C ALA A 43 2.61 4.25 37.88
N ASP A 44 3.91 4.25 38.18
CA ASP A 44 4.98 4.10 37.18
C ASP A 44 4.89 2.75 36.46
N ARG A 45 4.60 1.66 37.18
CA ARG A 45 4.38 0.34 36.58
C ARG A 45 3.16 0.33 35.66
N GLN A 46 2.06 0.94 36.10
CA GLN A 46 0.85 1.03 35.29
C GLN A 46 1.07 1.89 34.05
N ALA A 47 1.73 3.04 34.18
CA ALA A 47 2.07 3.91 33.06
C ALA A 47 2.98 3.20 32.06
N ARG A 48 3.98 2.43 32.54
CA ARG A 48 4.82 1.59 31.68
C ARG A 48 4.01 0.55 30.93
N GLN A 49 3.12 -0.17 31.60
CA GLN A 49 2.29 -1.17 30.93
C GLN A 49 1.39 -0.53 29.87
N GLN A 50 0.74 0.59 30.20
CA GLN A 50 -0.09 1.32 29.25
C GLN A 50 0.71 1.83 28.05
N ALA A 51 1.94 2.31 28.26
CA ALA A 51 2.82 2.72 27.18
C ALA A 51 3.17 1.55 26.25
N LEU A 52 3.53 0.38 26.81
CA LEU A 52 3.79 -0.83 26.04
C LEU A 52 2.56 -1.29 25.25
N ASP A 53 1.40 -1.37 25.89
CA ASP A 53 0.15 -1.77 25.23
C ASP A 53 -0.19 -0.80 24.08
N SER A 54 -0.01 0.51 24.29
CA SER A 54 -0.25 1.52 23.27
C SER A 54 0.73 1.44 22.10
N TYR A 55 1.99 1.11 22.40
CA TYR A 55 3.04 0.92 21.41
C TYR A 55 2.76 -0.33 20.56
N GLU A 56 2.43 -1.45 21.19
CA GLU A 56 2.08 -2.69 20.50
C GLU A 56 0.84 -2.53 19.61
N ARG A 57 -0.19 -1.83 20.10
CA ARG A 57 -1.37 -1.50 19.27
C ARG A 57 -1.01 -0.64 18.07
N SER A 58 -0.24 0.43 18.29
CA SER A 58 0.20 1.33 17.21
C SER A 58 1.04 0.58 16.17
N LEU A 59 1.93 -0.31 16.63
CA LEU A 59 2.73 -1.15 15.75
C LEU A 59 1.86 -2.10 14.93
N ALA A 60 0.91 -2.79 15.55
CA ALA A 60 -0.01 -3.68 14.87
C ALA A 60 -0.89 -2.95 13.83
N GLU A 61 -1.36 -1.74 14.15
CA GLU A 61 -2.10 -0.89 13.20
C GLU A 61 -1.26 -0.47 12.01
N ILE A 62 0.00 -0.07 12.24
CA ILE A 62 0.94 0.30 11.17
C ILE A 62 1.25 -0.91 10.29
N GLU A 63 1.52 -2.08 10.87
CA GLU A 63 1.80 -3.30 10.13
C GLU A 63 0.60 -3.73 9.29
N ALA A 64 -0.62 -3.67 9.85
CA ALA A 64 -1.85 -3.95 9.13
C ALA A 64 -2.06 -2.98 7.96
N SER A 65 -1.93 -1.66 8.21
CA SER A 65 -2.05 -0.65 7.17
C SER A 65 -1.02 -0.83 6.06
N LEU A 66 0.21 -1.18 6.40
CA LEU A 66 1.28 -1.39 5.42
C LEU A 66 1.05 -2.65 4.59
N LYS A 67 0.51 -3.71 5.20
CA LYS A 67 0.10 -4.92 4.48
C LYS A 67 -1.04 -4.64 3.51
N ASP A 68 -2.06 -3.91 3.95
CA ASP A 68 -3.20 -3.55 3.12
C ASP A 68 -2.80 -2.63 1.97
N ALA A 69 -1.94 -1.63 2.23
CA ALA A 69 -1.42 -0.74 1.21
C ALA A 69 -0.60 -1.51 0.15
N LYS A 70 0.23 -2.48 0.57
CA LYS A 70 0.96 -3.35 -0.36
C LYS A 70 0.03 -4.21 -1.19
N ALA A 71 -1.00 -4.81 -0.58
CA ALA A 71 -1.97 -5.63 -1.29
C ALA A 71 -2.77 -4.80 -2.31
N ALA A 72 -3.19 -3.59 -1.93
CA ALA A 72 -3.89 -2.66 -2.82
C ALA A 72 -2.99 -2.21 -3.98
N ALA A 73 -1.72 -1.90 -3.73
CA ALA A 73 -0.77 -1.53 -4.76
C ALA A 73 -0.52 -2.67 -5.75
N GLU A 74 -0.33 -3.90 -5.27
CA GLU A 74 -0.13 -5.07 -6.14
C GLU A 74 -1.38 -5.37 -6.97
N SER A 75 -2.58 -5.27 -6.37
CA SER A 75 -3.84 -5.43 -7.09
C SER A 75 -4.02 -4.37 -8.18
N ALA A 76 -3.76 -3.10 -7.85
CA ALA A 76 -3.82 -2.00 -8.81
C ALA A 76 -2.81 -2.18 -9.95
N ARG A 77 -1.58 -2.60 -9.62
CA ARG A 77 -0.54 -2.90 -10.60
C ARG A 77 -0.97 -4.03 -11.53
N SER A 78 -1.47 -5.14 -10.98
CA SER A 78 -1.92 -6.28 -11.78
C SER A 78 -3.07 -5.90 -12.71
N LEU A 79 -4.03 -5.10 -12.24
CA LEU A 79 -5.12 -4.57 -13.08
C LEU A 79 -4.59 -3.70 -14.22
N LEU A 80 -3.67 -2.77 -13.93
CA LEU A 80 -3.05 -1.91 -14.94
C LEU A 80 -2.24 -2.71 -15.96
N GLU A 81 -1.49 -3.72 -15.51
CA GLU A 81 -0.74 -4.61 -16.41
C GLU A 81 -1.68 -5.40 -17.33
N GLN A 82 -2.79 -5.93 -16.80
CA GLN A 82 -3.80 -6.62 -17.61
C GLN A 82 -4.47 -5.70 -18.62
N GLU A 83 -4.83 -4.48 -18.21
CA GLU A 83 -5.45 -3.49 -19.09
C GLU A 83 -4.48 -3.05 -20.20
N ALA A 84 -3.22 -2.78 -19.84
CA ALA A 84 -2.18 -2.46 -20.80
C ALA A 84 -1.92 -3.60 -21.81
N LEU A 85 -1.95 -4.85 -21.35
CA LEU A 85 -1.82 -6.02 -22.24
C LEU A 85 -3.01 -6.15 -23.19
N LYS A 86 -4.23 -5.95 -22.71
CA LYS A 86 -5.44 -5.94 -23.55
C LYS A 86 -5.38 -4.84 -24.60
N GLU A 87 -5.07 -3.62 -24.18
CA GLU A 87 -5.00 -2.47 -25.08
C GLU A 87 -3.91 -2.67 -26.12
N LYS A 88 -2.72 -3.13 -25.71
CA LYS A 88 -1.64 -3.50 -26.63
C LYS A 88 -2.09 -4.56 -27.64
N SER A 89 -2.77 -5.61 -27.19
CA SER A 89 -3.27 -6.66 -28.08
C SER A 89 -4.30 -6.13 -29.08
N LYS A 90 -5.20 -5.25 -28.63
CA LYS A 90 -6.20 -4.61 -29.48
C LYS A 90 -5.54 -3.73 -30.54
N LEU A 91 -4.59 -2.89 -30.12
CA LEU A 91 -3.85 -2.00 -31.02
C LEU A 91 -3.05 -2.79 -32.06
N LEU A 92 -2.40 -3.88 -31.65
CA LEU A 92 -1.69 -4.77 -32.57
C LEU A 92 -2.64 -5.45 -33.57
N ALA A 93 -3.83 -5.86 -33.14
CA ALA A 93 -4.84 -6.45 -34.02
C ALA A 93 -5.36 -5.43 -35.04
N GLU A 94 -5.65 -4.21 -34.60
CA GLU A 94 -6.09 -3.11 -35.47
C GLU A 94 -5.02 -2.75 -36.51
N VAL A 95 -3.77 -2.55 -36.08
CA VAL A 95 -2.64 -2.27 -36.99
C VAL A 95 -2.41 -3.43 -37.97
N SER A 96 -2.51 -4.68 -37.50
CA SER A 96 -2.36 -5.85 -38.37
C SER A 96 -3.48 -5.94 -39.41
N ALA A 97 -4.72 -5.63 -39.03
CA ALA A 97 -5.86 -5.60 -39.94
C ALA A 97 -5.72 -4.49 -40.98
N GLU A 98 -5.30 -3.29 -40.56
CA GLU A 98 -5.07 -2.17 -41.48
C GLU A 98 -3.91 -2.44 -42.44
N CYS A 99 -2.81 -3.02 -41.96
CA CYS A 99 -1.69 -3.43 -42.82
C CYS A 99 -2.15 -4.47 -43.86
N ARG A 100 -2.93 -5.48 -43.47
CA ARG A 100 -3.51 -6.44 -44.42
C ARG A 100 -4.40 -5.75 -45.45
N ARG A 101 -5.25 -4.81 -45.02
CA ARG A 101 -6.13 -4.05 -45.92
C ARG A 101 -5.32 -3.25 -46.94
N GLN A 102 -4.25 -2.59 -46.52
CA GLN A 102 -3.35 -1.84 -47.41
C GLN A 102 -2.62 -2.76 -48.39
N VAL A 103 -2.17 -3.95 -47.95
CA VAL A 103 -1.53 -4.93 -48.83
C VAL A 103 -2.52 -5.45 -49.88
N GLU A 104 -3.76 -5.75 -49.50
CA GLU A 104 -4.79 -6.19 -50.45
C GLU A 104 -5.15 -5.08 -51.45
N GLN A 105 -5.26 -3.82 -51.01
CA GLN A 105 -5.48 -2.68 -51.89
C GLN A 105 -4.32 -2.50 -52.89
N ALA A 106 -3.07 -2.52 -52.40
CA ALA A 106 -1.89 -2.40 -53.25
C ALA A 106 -1.79 -3.54 -54.28
N ARG A 107 -2.21 -4.77 -53.90
CA ARG A 107 -2.29 -5.90 -54.84
C ARG A 107 -3.36 -5.68 -55.91
N ALA A 108 -4.55 -5.23 -55.52
CA ALA A 108 -5.62 -4.93 -56.45
C ALA A 108 -5.22 -3.83 -57.46
N ASP A 109 -4.56 -2.77 -56.98
CA ASP A 109 -4.06 -1.69 -57.83
C ASP A 109 -2.98 -2.20 -58.81
N LEU A 110 -2.05 -3.03 -58.33
CA LEU A 110 -1.03 -3.67 -59.18
C LEU A 110 -1.64 -4.55 -60.27
N GLU A 111 -2.67 -5.34 -59.95
CA GLU A 111 -3.38 -6.16 -60.93
C GLU A 111 -4.13 -5.33 -61.97
N LEU A 112 -4.66 -4.16 -61.57
CA LEU A 112 -5.34 -3.23 -62.47
C LEU A 112 -4.33 -2.61 -63.45
N VAL A 113 -3.23 -2.06 -62.93
CA VAL A 113 -2.15 -1.47 -63.73
C VAL A 113 -1.52 -2.50 -64.68
N THR A 114 -1.33 -3.75 -64.22
CA THR A 114 -0.79 -4.82 -65.07
C THR A 114 -1.72 -5.15 -66.24
N ARG A 115 -3.04 -5.20 -66.00
CA ARG A 115 -4.03 -5.41 -67.07
C ARG A 115 -4.08 -4.25 -68.05
N GLU A 116 -4.03 -3.01 -67.56
CA GLU A 116 -3.98 -1.82 -68.43
C GLU A 116 -2.72 -1.81 -69.30
N LEU A 117 -1.56 -2.11 -68.73
CA LEU A 117 -0.30 -2.22 -69.45
C LEU A 117 -0.33 -3.33 -70.50
N GLN A 118 -0.85 -4.52 -70.17
CA GLN A 118 -1.02 -5.61 -71.15
C GLN A 118 -1.90 -5.17 -72.33
N GLY A 119 -3.05 -4.56 -72.05
CA GLY A 119 -3.95 -4.08 -73.10
C GLY A 119 -3.39 -2.91 -73.92
N SER A 120 -2.48 -2.10 -73.35
CA SER A 120 -1.72 -1.09 -74.11
C SER A 120 -0.67 -1.75 -74.99
N LEU A 121 0.09 -2.71 -74.46
CA LEU A 121 1.11 -3.44 -75.21
C LEU A 121 0.53 -4.20 -76.40
N GLU A 122 -0.64 -4.83 -76.27
CA GLU A 122 -1.31 -5.49 -77.39
C GLU A 122 -1.70 -4.49 -78.49
N ARG A 123 -2.22 -3.32 -78.10
CA ARG A 123 -2.54 -2.23 -79.05
C ARG A 123 -1.29 -1.70 -79.74
N ASP A 124 -0.22 -1.47 -79.00
CA ASP A 124 1.05 -0.98 -79.52
C ASP A 124 1.72 -2.01 -80.45
N ALA A 125 1.66 -3.30 -80.09
CA ALA A 125 2.14 -4.39 -80.93
C ALA A 125 1.33 -4.49 -82.24
N SER A 126 0.01 -4.35 -82.19
CA SER A 126 -0.84 -4.38 -83.38
C SER A 126 -0.58 -3.16 -84.29
N ASN A 127 -0.43 -1.96 -83.71
CA ASN A 127 -0.04 -0.76 -84.45
C ASN A 127 1.35 -0.91 -85.11
N LEU A 128 2.31 -1.51 -84.40
CA LEU A 128 3.64 -1.75 -84.95
C LEU A 128 3.61 -2.76 -86.10
N ALA A 129 2.79 -3.81 -85.98
CA ALA A 129 2.58 -4.79 -87.04
C ALA A 129 1.97 -4.14 -88.30
N GLU A 130 0.93 -3.30 -88.16
CA GLU A 130 0.37 -2.54 -89.29
C GLU A 130 1.39 -1.59 -89.94
N GLN A 131 2.25 -0.96 -89.14
CA GLN A 131 3.31 -0.09 -89.66
C GLN A 131 4.37 -0.87 -90.44
N ILE A 132 4.73 -2.07 -89.98
CA ILE A 132 5.66 -2.97 -90.68
C ILE A 132 5.03 -3.45 -92.00
N GLU A 133 3.75 -3.82 -91.98
CA GLU A 133 3.00 -4.27 -93.16
C GLU A 133 2.93 -3.17 -94.24
N LYS A 134 2.61 -1.93 -93.84
CA LYS A 134 2.63 -0.76 -94.74
C LYS A 134 4.01 -0.44 -95.31
N LYS A 135 5.09 -0.78 -94.61
CA LYS A 135 6.47 -0.58 -95.06
C LYS A 135 6.99 -1.70 -95.97
N LEU A 136 6.39 -2.88 -95.95
CA LEU A 136 6.73 -4.03 -96.80
C LEU A 136 5.92 -4.08 -98.10
N LEU A 137 4.72 -3.49 -98.11
CA LEU A 137 3.84 -3.38 -99.29
C LEU A 137 4.09 -2.13 -100.16
N ASN A 138 5.04 -1.27 -99.76
CA ASN A 138 5.66 -0.25 -100.60
C ASN A 138 7.11 -0.66 -100.89
#